data_AF-A0A956BYH1-F1
#
_entry.id   AF-A0A956BYH1-F1
#
_cell.length_a   1.000
_cell.length_b   1.000
_cell.length_c   1.000
_cell.angle_alpha   90.00
_cell.angle_beta   90.00
_cell.angle_gamma   90.00
#
_symmetry.space_group_name_H-M   'P 1'
#
loop_
_entity.id
_entity.type
_entity.pdbx_description
1 polymer ?
#
loop_
_entity_poly.entity_id
_entity_poly.type
_entity_poly.pdbx_seq_one_letter_code
_entity_poly.pdbx_strand_id
1 'polypeptide(L)'
;ALGKRRKDSLPAILLFCALVVGVLGGSTPTAAAQENKATGQENGAQRAAEDAPSPDALRVYLWTISPGDDISSLFGHTFLVVIDPARRSTVAYDFGLFQYGSDFVLQFLSGDMRFWGAPRDPEALIEKYKRQNRHVWSQELDLDPSEAEELYEQLRRSVSEEHKFYRYDYFLENCSTRVRDFLDRAVGGAIRSQSDAPSDTTWRFHVRRYTEPNALAYGGLHFLVGRPGDTPISKWNTMFLPLGLHDGITDVTVERADGSKRPLVRASRHILHADRAPPPGAPVPFHAVFAILGFGWAALMALGVRGRSHRFWRRFLQVTGAVFYGVAAIGGLLLTFILLTDHWAMHWNQNLALANPFAFIGLFGILRGSLPRFRMVLSAVAALGSAFWLLGPLAQDNLEWIVLLLPGHLVLAWAARRKALTRQSS
;
A
#
# COMPACT_ATOMS: atom_id res chain seq x y z
N ALA A 1 53.09 4.86 -10.10
CA ALA A 1 52.07 5.92 -10.14
C ALA A 1 50.70 5.26 -10.28
N LEU A 2 49.97 5.16 -9.17
CA LEU A 2 48.64 4.55 -9.05
C LEU A 2 47.58 5.64 -9.11
N GLY A 3 46.73 5.64 -10.14
CA GLY A 3 45.71 6.66 -10.39
C GLY A 3 44.28 6.19 -10.08
N LYS A 4 43.83 6.50 -8.87
CA LYS A 4 42.46 6.83 -8.43
C LYS A 4 41.28 5.95 -8.93
N ARG A 5 40.88 4.98 -8.09
CA ARG A 5 39.47 4.60 -7.94
C ARG A 5 38.75 5.68 -7.11
N ARG A 6 37.71 6.31 -7.66
CA ARG A 6 36.73 7.06 -6.86
C ARG A 6 35.97 6.06 -5.98
N LYS A 7 36.01 6.29 -4.67
CA LYS A 7 35.14 5.62 -3.70
C LYS A 7 33.84 6.42 -3.63
N ASP A 8 32.79 5.92 -4.26
CA ASP A 8 31.44 6.39 -4.00
C ASP A 8 30.97 5.67 -2.72
N SER A 9 31.15 6.34 -1.60
CA SER A 9 30.65 5.92 -0.29
C SER A 9 29.21 6.37 -0.13
N LEU A 10 28.27 5.55 -0.57
CA LEU A 10 26.85 5.64 -0.21
C LEU A 10 26.15 4.26 -0.13
N PRO A 11 26.56 3.28 0.73
CA PRO A 11 26.01 1.94 0.66
C PRO A 11 25.06 1.54 1.82
N ALA A 12 24.69 2.42 2.76
CA ALA A 12 23.89 2.00 3.93
C ALA A 12 22.40 2.40 3.86
N ILE A 13 22.08 3.55 3.25
CA ILE A 13 20.70 4.09 3.18
C ILE A 13 19.96 3.50 1.97
N LEU A 14 20.67 3.27 0.86
CA LEU A 14 20.15 2.57 -0.33
C LEU A 14 19.84 1.09 -0.05
N LEU A 15 20.55 0.45 0.89
CA LEU A 15 20.31 -0.94 1.24
C LEU A 15 18.99 -1.14 1.98
N PHE A 16 18.50 -0.14 2.73
CA PHE A 16 17.22 -0.22 3.44
C PHE A 16 16.03 0.04 2.51
N CYS A 17 16.15 0.98 1.57
CA CYS A 17 15.14 1.18 0.52
C CYS A 17 15.09 -0.01 -0.45
N ALA A 18 16.25 -0.63 -0.74
CA ALA A 18 16.33 -1.87 -1.49
C ALA A 18 15.83 -3.09 -0.70
N LEU A 19 15.79 -3.06 0.64
CA LEU A 19 15.20 -4.12 1.46
C LEU A 19 13.66 -4.06 1.50
N VAL A 20 13.07 -2.89 1.29
CA VAL A 20 11.63 -2.72 1.11
C VAL A 20 11.17 -3.17 -0.29
N VAL A 21 12.08 -3.22 -1.28
CA VAL A 21 11.76 -3.57 -2.68
C VAL A 21 12.36 -4.91 -3.15
N GLY A 22 13.39 -5.45 -2.48
CA GLY A 22 14.29 -6.44 -3.08
C GLY A 22 14.49 -7.77 -2.34
N VAL A 23 13.77 -8.09 -1.26
CA VAL A 23 14.02 -9.35 -0.52
C VAL A 23 12.72 -10.08 -0.18
N LEU A 24 12.70 -11.37 -0.50
CA LEU A 24 11.72 -12.43 -0.17
C LEU A 24 10.63 -12.74 -1.23
N GLY A 25 11.10 -13.30 -2.36
CA GLY A 25 10.40 -14.42 -2.97
C GLY A 25 10.51 -15.64 -2.05
N GLY A 26 9.37 -16.16 -1.62
CA GLY A 26 9.27 -17.34 -0.77
C GLY A 26 7.81 -17.70 -0.57
N SER A 27 7.28 -18.53 -1.47
CA SER A 27 5.93 -19.09 -1.40
C SER A 27 5.85 -20.22 -0.36
N THR A 28 4.73 -20.30 0.37
CA THR A 28 4.11 -21.58 0.78
C THR A 28 2.60 -21.40 0.99
N PRO A 29 1.77 -22.42 0.67
CA PRO A 29 0.30 -22.32 0.63
C PRO A 29 -0.41 -22.94 1.85
N THR A 30 -1.62 -22.47 2.16
CA THR A 30 -2.92 -23.22 2.19
C THR A 30 -3.94 -22.55 3.12
N ALA A 31 -5.20 -22.39 2.65
CA ALA A 31 -6.40 -22.99 3.25
C ALA A 31 -7.72 -22.52 2.60
N ALA A 32 -8.52 -23.53 2.22
CA ALA A 32 -9.99 -23.62 2.11
C ALA A 32 -10.84 -22.42 1.65
N ALA A 33 -11.37 -22.53 0.43
CA ALA A 33 -12.50 -21.74 -0.06
C ALA A 33 -13.82 -22.37 0.42
N GLN A 34 -14.72 -21.54 0.98
CA GLN A 34 -16.13 -21.87 1.12
C GLN A 34 -16.93 -21.24 -0.03
N GLU A 35 -17.69 -22.11 -0.69
CA GLU A 35 -18.54 -21.86 -1.84
C GLU A 35 -19.84 -21.19 -1.38
N ASN A 36 -20.12 -19.97 -1.86
CA ASN A 36 -21.46 -19.38 -1.77
C ASN A 36 -22.02 -19.22 -3.18
N LYS A 37 -23.06 -20.01 -3.47
CA LYS A 37 -23.88 -19.93 -4.69
C LYS A 37 -24.65 -18.61 -4.71
N ALA A 38 -24.44 -17.81 -5.75
CA ALA A 38 -25.34 -16.73 -6.13
C ALA A 38 -26.21 -17.21 -7.29
N THR A 39 -27.47 -17.54 -6.98
CA THR A 39 -28.56 -17.77 -7.95
C THR A 39 -29.12 -16.41 -8.36
N GLY A 40 -29.05 -16.09 -9.66
CA GLY A 40 -29.59 -14.84 -10.18
C GLY A 40 -29.22 -14.56 -11.64
N GLN A 41 -29.40 -15.54 -12.53
CA GLN A 41 -29.09 -15.40 -13.95
C GLN A 41 -30.21 -15.97 -14.83
N GLU A 42 -31.43 -15.45 -14.74
CA GLU A 42 -32.43 -15.74 -15.78
C GLU A 42 -33.20 -14.52 -16.30
N ASN A 43 -33.24 -13.38 -15.60
CA ASN A 43 -34.03 -12.22 -16.06
C ASN A 43 -33.26 -11.13 -16.85
N GLY A 44 -31.93 -11.22 -16.96
CA GLY A 44 -31.11 -10.19 -17.63
C GLY A 44 -30.95 -10.35 -19.15
N ALA A 45 -31.09 -11.58 -19.67
CA ALA A 45 -30.79 -11.89 -21.06
C ALA A 45 -31.81 -11.30 -22.05
N GLN A 46 -33.05 -11.08 -21.62
CA GLN A 46 -34.13 -10.66 -22.50
C GLN A 46 -34.21 -9.13 -22.72
N ARG A 47 -33.65 -8.32 -21.81
CA ARG A 47 -33.52 -6.85 -21.99
C ARG A 47 -32.28 -6.42 -22.78
N ALA A 48 -31.26 -7.29 -22.89
CA ALA A 48 -30.01 -6.96 -23.57
C ALA A 48 -30.12 -6.91 -25.11
N ALA A 49 -31.20 -7.43 -25.69
CA ALA A 49 -31.36 -7.54 -27.15
C ALA A 49 -32.01 -6.31 -27.81
N GLU A 50 -32.74 -5.46 -27.07
CA GLU A 50 -33.49 -4.32 -27.63
C GLU A 50 -32.70 -3.00 -27.68
N ASP A 51 -31.56 -2.89 -26.96
CA ASP A 51 -30.75 -1.66 -26.81
C ASP A 51 -29.27 -1.87 -27.21
N ALA A 52 -28.97 -2.81 -28.11
CA ALA A 52 -27.59 -3.04 -28.55
C ALA A 52 -27.04 -1.79 -29.28
N PRO A 53 -25.82 -1.33 -28.97
CA PRO A 53 -25.22 -0.17 -29.62
C PRO A 53 -25.07 -0.46 -31.12
N SER A 54 -25.10 0.61 -31.93
CA SER A 54 -24.85 0.51 -33.37
C SER A 54 -23.59 -0.34 -33.62
N PRO A 55 -23.57 -1.22 -34.63
CA PRO A 55 -22.40 -2.06 -34.95
C PRO A 55 -21.10 -1.27 -35.14
N ASP A 56 -21.21 0.01 -35.50
CA ASP A 56 -20.09 0.92 -35.74
C ASP A 56 -19.73 1.79 -34.52
N ALA A 57 -20.47 1.71 -33.42
CA ALA A 57 -20.23 2.53 -32.23
C ALA A 57 -19.01 2.05 -31.42
N LEU A 58 -18.30 3.00 -30.81
CA LEU A 58 -17.25 2.70 -29.83
C LEU A 58 -17.82 1.88 -28.67
N ARG A 59 -17.07 0.85 -28.27
CA ARG A 59 -17.40 0.03 -27.09
C ARG A 59 -16.28 0.14 -26.08
N VAL A 60 -16.63 0.53 -24.86
CA VAL A 60 -15.67 0.75 -23.78
C VAL A 60 -15.89 -0.27 -22.67
N TYR A 61 -14.79 -0.84 -22.18
CA TYR A 61 -14.78 -1.81 -21.10
C TYR A 61 -13.83 -1.39 -20.01
N LEU A 62 -14.27 -1.50 -18.76
CA LEU A 62 -13.36 -1.49 -17.62
C LEU A 62 -12.82 -2.91 -17.41
N TRP A 63 -11.51 -3.10 -17.58
CA TRP A 63 -10.84 -4.33 -17.19
C TRP A 63 -10.25 -4.17 -15.80
N THR A 64 -10.53 -5.14 -14.93
CA THR A 64 -10.01 -5.20 -13.57
C THR A 64 -9.22 -6.48 -13.38
N ILE A 65 -7.98 -6.34 -12.93
CA ILE A 65 -7.08 -7.45 -12.65
C ILE A 65 -7.01 -7.65 -11.13
N SER A 66 -7.22 -8.89 -10.65
CA SER A 66 -7.06 -9.20 -9.22
C SER A 66 -5.67 -8.87 -8.73
N PRO A 67 -5.38 -8.80 -7.41
CA PRO A 67 -4.03 -8.78 -6.87
C PRO A 67 -3.11 -9.93 -7.28
N GLY A 68 -1.79 -9.71 -7.15
CA GLY A 68 -0.74 -10.72 -7.40
C GLY A 68 0.38 -10.72 -6.37
N ASP A 69 1.47 -11.42 -6.69
CA ASP A 69 2.54 -11.71 -5.71
C ASP A 69 3.57 -10.58 -5.56
N ASP A 70 3.85 -9.88 -6.65
CA ASP A 70 4.85 -8.80 -6.65
C ASP A 70 4.30 -7.57 -5.90
N ILE A 71 5.17 -6.86 -5.18
CA ILE A 71 4.83 -5.63 -4.43
C ILE A 71 4.08 -4.62 -5.31
N SER A 72 4.53 -4.44 -6.56
CA SER A 72 3.91 -3.52 -7.53
C SER A 72 2.51 -3.95 -7.99
N SER A 73 2.08 -5.16 -7.64
CA SER A 73 0.83 -5.77 -8.10
C SER A 73 -0.09 -6.25 -6.98
N LEU A 74 0.30 -6.03 -5.71
CA LEU A 74 -0.46 -6.41 -4.50
C LEU A 74 -1.87 -5.82 -4.44
N PHE A 75 -2.13 -4.72 -5.13
CA PHE A 75 -3.43 -4.05 -5.11
C PHE A 75 -4.28 -4.33 -6.34
N GLY A 76 -3.74 -5.05 -7.33
CA GLY A 76 -4.38 -5.28 -8.62
C GLY A 76 -3.93 -4.25 -9.66
N HIS A 77 -4.65 -4.21 -10.78
CA HIS A 77 -4.47 -3.19 -11.82
C HIS A 77 -5.76 -3.00 -12.61
N THR A 78 -5.91 -1.89 -13.32
CA THR A 78 -7.07 -1.64 -14.18
C THR A 78 -6.70 -1.00 -15.50
N PHE A 79 -7.54 -1.22 -16.51
CA PHE A 79 -7.42 -0.65 -17.85
C PHE A 79 -8.79 -0.22 -18.36
N LEU A 80 -8.81 0.79 -19.23
CA LEU A 80 -9.94 1.00 -20.13
C LEU A 80 -9.62 0.38 -21.48
N VAL A 81 -10.44 -0.56 -21.92
CA VAL A 81 -10.31 -1.17 -23.26
C VAL A 81 -11.36 -0.56 -24.17
N VAL A 82 -10.90 0.03 -25.28
CA VAL A 82 -11.77 0.62 -26.29
C VAL A 82 -11.69 -0.23 -27.55
N ILE A 83 -12.84 -0.68 -28.03
CA ILE A 83 -13.02 -1.28 -29.34
C ILE A 83 -13.60 -0.21 -30.26
N ASP A 84 -12.89 0.07 -31.36
CA ASP A 84 -13.29 0.96 -32.43
C ASP A 84 -13.52 0.14 -33.72
N PRO A 85 -14.78 -0.18 -34.05
CA PRO A 85 -15.12 -0.92 -35.25
C PRO A 85 -14.73 -0.18 -36.54
N ALA A 86 -14.90 1.15 -36.57
CA ALA A 86 -14.61 1.97 -37.74
C ALA A 86 -13.12 1.95 -38.10
N ARG A 87 -12.24 1.95 -37.09
CA ARG A 87 -10.78 1.86 -37.27
C ARG A 87 -10.23 0.44 -37.19
N ARG A 88 -11.09 -0.57 -36.95
CA ARG A 88 -10.72 -1.98 -36.71
C ARG A 88 -9.63 -2.11 -35.64
N SER A 89 -9.77 -1.36 -34.56
CA SER A 89 -8.76 -1.24 -33.51
C SER A 89 -9.33 -1.62 -32.16
N THR A 90 -8.55 -2.38 -31.38
CA THR A 90 -8.83 -2.60 -29.97
C THR A 90 -7.59 -2.21 -29.18
N VAL A 91 -7.74 -1.30 -28.22
CA VAL A 91 -6.61 -0.78 -27.44
C VAL A 91 -6.97 -0.79 -25.97
N ALA A 92 -6.06 -1.30 -25.14
CA ALA A 92 -6.13 -1.17 -23.68
C ALA A 92 -5.28 0.03 -23.23
N TYR A 93 -5.89 0.99 -22.55
CA TYR A 93 -5.22 2.16 -22.00
C TYR A 93 -4.74 1.88 -20.58
N ASP A 94 -3.43 1.94 -20.38
CA ASP A 94 -2.74 1.65 -19.12
C ASP A 94 -2.20 2.94 -18.52
N PHE A 95 -2.49 3.18 -17.24
CA PHE A 95 -1.97 4.30 -16.45
C PHE A 95 -1.23 3.80 -15.20
N GLY A 96 -0.50 2.69 -15.28
CA GLY A 96 0.27 2.13 -14.18
C GLY A 96 1.76 1.97 -14.48
N LEU A 97 2.27 2.59 -15.55
CA LEU A 97 3.63 2.38 -16.01
C LEU A 97 4.62 3.30 -15.29
N PHE A 98 5.73 2.71 -14.87
CA PHE A 98 6.86 3.39 -14.24
C PHE A 98 8.16 2.66 -14.62
N GLN A 99 9.31 3.31 -14.38
CA GLN A 99 10.62 2.73 -14.66
C GLN A 99 11.52 2.77 -13.42
N TYR A 100 12.20 1.66 -13.15
CA TYR A 100 13.30 1.63 -12.20
C TYR A 100 14.54 2.28 -12.84
N GLY A 101 14.82 3.53 -12.48
CA GLY A 101 16.04 4.25 -12.85
C GLY A 101 16.99 4.45 -11.67
N SER A 102 18.17 5.03 -11.91
CA SER A 102 19.12 5.41 -10.85
C SER A 102 18.50 6.33 -9.80
N ASP A 103 17.52 7.13 -10.22
CA ASP A 103 16.89 8.16 -9.39
C ASP A 103 15.60 7.65 -8.73
N PHE A 104 15.17 6.41 -9.00
CA PHE A 104 13.92 5.85 -8.47
C PHE A 104 13.84 5.94 -6.96
N VAL A 105 14.93 5.62 -6.25
CA VAL A 105 14.94 5.69 -4.78
C VAL A 105 14.83 7.12 -4.29
N LEU A 106 15.48 8.08 -4.96
CA LEU A 106 15.41 9.49 -4.57
C LEU A 106 14.02 10.07 -4.85
N GLN A 107 13.42 9.76 -6.00
CA GLN A 107 12.06 10.17 -6.36
C GLN A 107 11.01 9.53 -5.44
N PHE A 108 11.19 8.24 -5.11
CA PHE A 108 10.34 7.55 -4.14
C PHE A 108 10.48 8.18 -2.76
N LEU A 109 11.70 8.49 -2.32
CA LEU A 109 11.90 9.15 -1.03
C LEU A 109 11.32 10.57 -1.04
N SER A 110 11.46 11.36 -2.11
CA SER A 110 10.94 12.73 -2.19
C SER A 110 9.42 12.82 -2.37
N GLY A 111 8.78 11.73 -2.80
CA GLY A 111 7.34 11.69 -3.11
C GLY A 111 7.01 12.27 -4.49
N ASP A 112 7.99 12.35 -5.39
CA ASP A 112 7.84 12.88 -6.75
C ASP A 112 8.01 11.77 -7.80
N MET A 113 7.30 10.67 -7.58
CA MET A 113 7.29 9.53 -8.49
C MET A 113 6.54 9.90 -9.77
N ARG A 114 7.19 9.77 -10.92
CA ARG A 114 6.57 10.02 -12.23
C ARG A 114 6.14 8.72 -12.89
N PHE A 115 4.85 8.62 -13.16
CA PHE A 115 4.23 7.52 -13.90
C PHE A 115 3.79 8.02 -15.27
N TRP A 116 3.45 7.10 -16.18
CA TRP A 116 2.88 7.48 -17.46
C TRP A 116 1.77 6.57 -17.98
N GLY A 117 0.96 7.14 -18.88
CA GLY A 117 -0.04 6.44 -19.66
C GLY A 117 0.53 5.84 -20.96
N ALA A 118 0.10 4.65 -21.36
CA ALA A 118 0.42 4.09 -22.67
C ALA A 118 -0.69 3.19 -23.24
N PRO A 119 -0.82 3.10 -24.56
CA PRO A 119 -1.64 2.07 -25.19
C PRO A 119 -0.97 0.69 -25.06
N ARG A 120 -1.78 -0.34 -24.89
CA ARG A 120 -1.37 -1.74 -24.75
C ARG A 120 -2.20 -2.63 -25.67
N ASP A 121 -1.57 -3.71 -26.10
CA ASP A 121 -2.22 -4.80 -26.81
C ASP A 121 -3.04 -5.67 -25.83
N PRO A 122 -4.38 -5.72 -25.94
CA PRO A 122 -5.25 -6.47 -25.03
C PRO A 122 -4.93 -7.98 -25.01
N GLU A 123 -4.62 -8.58 -26.15
CA GLU A 123 -4.28 -9.99 -26.29
C GLU A 123 -3.00 -10.32 -25.51
N ALA A 124 -1.95 -9.52 -25.67
CA ALA A 124 -0.72 -9.67 -24.88
C ALA A 124 -0.96 -9.48 -23.36
N LEU A 125 -1.89 -8.60 -22.96
CA LEU A 125 -2.26 -8.43 -21.55
C LEU A 125 -2.94 -9.69 -20.99
N ILE A 126 -3.90 -10.26 -21.72
CA ILE A 126 -4.57 -11.50 -21.33
C ILE A 126 -3.55 -12.63 -21.17
N GLU A 127 -2.66 -12.81 -22.13
CA GLU A 127 -1.62 -13.84 -22.04
C GLU A 127 -0.66 -13.61 -20.86
N LYS A 128 -0.31 -12.35 -20.58
CA LYS A 128 0.49 -11.99 -19.39
C LYS A 128 -0.23 -12.39 -18.10
N TYR A 129 -1.49 -11.99 -17.94
CA TYR A 129 -2.23 -12.21 -16.68
C TYR A 129 -2.63 -13.67 -16.48
N LYS A 130 -2.86 -14.41 -17.56
CA LYS A 130 -3.01 -15.86 -17.54
C LYS A 130 -1.76 -16.54 -16.98
N ARG A 131 -0.57 -16.19 -17.48
CA ARG A 131 0.71 -16.73 -16.95
C ARG A 131 0.96 -16.36 -15.49
N GLN A 132 0.46 -15.19 -15.06
CA GLN A 132 0.56 -14.76 -13.67
C GLN A 132 -0.51 -15.39 -12.77
N ASN A 133 -1.41 -16.26 -13.29
CA ASN A 133 -2.54 -16.81 -12.56
C ASN A 133 -3.39 -15.70 -11.91
N ARG A 134 -3.80 -14.68 -12.68
CA ARG A 134 -4.55 -13.52 -12.19
C ARG A 134 -5.97 -13.55 -12.74
N HIS A 135 -6.95 -13.21 -11.92
CA HIS A 135 -8.31 -13.02 -12.42
C HIS A 135 -8.38 -11.76 -13.27
N VAL A 136 -9.22 -11.80 -14.30
CA VAL A 136 -9.53 -10.64 -15.14
C VAL A 136 -11.03 -10.55 -15.30
N TRP A 137 -11.60 -9.46 -14.80
CA TRP A 137 -13.00 -9.10 -14.99
C TRP A 137 -13.10 -7.98 -16.01
N SER A 138 -14.17 -8.01 -16.81
CA SER A 138 -14.49 -6.98 -17.80
C SER A 138 -15.92 -6.52 -17.60
N GLN A 139 -16.09 -5.21 -17.43
CA GLN A 139 -17.39 -4.55 -17.35
C GLN A 139 -17.57 -3.72 -18.62
N GLU A 140 -18.51 -4.12 -19.48
CA GLU A 140 -18.94 -3.31 -20.63
C GLU A 140 -19.72 -2.12 -20.12
N LEU A 141 -19.31 -0.92 -20.52
CA LEU A 141 -19.93 0.33 -20.10
C LEU A 141 -21.05 0.71 -21.08
N ASP A 142 -22.21 1.05 -20.53
CA ASP A 142 -23.30 1.68 -21.24
C ASP A 142 -22.99 3.19 -21.31
N LEU A 143 -22.44 3.63 -22.44
CA LEU A 143 -22.13 5.04 -22.69
C LEU A 143 -22.93 5.51 -23.91
N ASP A 144 -23.46 6.73 -23.85
CA ASP A 144 -24.01 7.39 -25.04
C ASP A 144 -22.87 7.63 -26.06
N PRO A 145 -23.15 7.66 -27.38
CA PRO A 145 -22.10 7.81 -28.39
C PRO A 145 -21.18 9.01 -28.18
N SER A 146 -21.73 10.15 -27.70
CA SER A 146 -20.94 11.33 -27.36
C SER A 146 -20.04 11.14 -26.14
N GLU A 147 -20.53 10.44 -25.10
CA GLU A 147 -19.74 10.13 -23.90
C GLU A 147 -18.57 9.19 -24.26
N ALA A 148 -18.82 8.20 -25.13
CA ALA A 148 -17.81 7.26 -25.58
C ALA A 148 -16.72 7.94 -26.45
N GLU A 149 -17.11 8.82 -27.37
CA GLU A 149 -16.16 9.57 -28.20
C GLU A 149 -15.33 10.55 -27.36
N GLU A 150 -15.95 11.27 -26.43
CA GLU A 150 -15.24 12.18 -25.53
C GLU A 150 -14.23 11.41 -24.66
N LEU A 151 -14.65 10.29 -24.08
CA LEU A 151 -13.75 9.43 -23.30
C LEU A 151 -12.59 8.92 -24.17
N TYR A 152 -12.87 8.46 -25.39
CA TYR A 152 -11.84 7.97 -26.30
C TYR A 152 -10.79 9.03 -26.65
N GLU A 153 -11.21 10.25 -26.97
CA GLU A 153 -10.29 11.36 -27.26
C GLU A 153 -9.49 11.78 -26.01
N GLN A 154 -10.12 11.79 -24.83
CA GLN A 154 -9.41 12.02 -23.57
C GLN A 154 -8.32 10.95 -23.32
N LEU A 155 -8.62 9.68 -23.58
CA LEU A 155 -7.66 8.58 -23.44
C LEU A 155 -6.50 8.68 -24.42
N ARG A 156 -6.78 8.94 -25.71
CA ARG A 156 -5.75 9.16 -26.75
C ARG A 156 -4.82 10.31 -26.39
N ARG A 157 -5.38 11.44 -25.95
CA ARG A 157 -4.59 12.59 -25.52
C ARG A 157 -3.72 12.22 -24.31
N SER A 158 -4.28 11.53 -23.32
CA SER A 158 -3.61 11.20 -22.06
C SER A 158 -2.46 10.18 -22.19
N VAL A 159 -2.29 9.56 -23.36
CA VAL A 159 -1.16 8.66 -23.64
C VAL A 159 -0.21 9.22 -24.70
N SER A 160 -0.42 10.46 -25.16
CA SER A 160 0.49 11.11 -26.10
C SER A 160 1.78 11.54 -25.42
N GLU A 161 2.88 11.67 -26.18
CA GLU A 161 4.20 12.03 -25.64
C GLU A 161 4.17 13.32 -24.80
N GLU A 162 3.31 14.27 -25.15
CA GLU A 162 3.18 15.56 -24.46
C GLU A 162 2.43 15.46 -23.11
N HIS A 163 1.50 14.50 -22.96
CA HIS A 163 0.58 14.46 -21.82
C HIS A 163 0.65 13.17 -20.99
N LYS A 164 1.45 12.18 -21.42
CA LYS A 164 1.46 10.86 -20.79
C LYS A 164 1.95 10.86 -19.35
N PHE A 165 2.85 11.77 -18.98
CA PHE A 165 3.48 11.79 -17.66
C PHE A 165 2.61 12.50 -16.62
N TYR A 166 2.54 11.93 -15.42
CA TYR A 166 1.86 12.54 -14.28
C TYR A 166 2.55 12.17 -12.97
N ARG A 167 2.25 12.94 -11.92
CA ARG A 167 2.77 12.67 -10.57
C ARG A 167 1.94 11.59 -9.93
N TYR A 168 2.59 10.52 -9.51
CA TYR A 168 1.93 9.40 -8.86
C TYR A 168 1.68 9.70 -7.38
N ASP A 169 0.43 9.55 -6.97
CA ASP A 169 0.05 9.45 -5.56
C ASP A 169 -0.68 8.12 -5.38
N TYR A 170 -0.19 7.31 -4.44
CA TYR A 170 -0.71 5.98 -4.21
C TYR A 170 -2.22 5.94 -3.92
N PHE A 171 -2.77 6.94 -3.21
CA PHE A 171 -4.18 6.99 -2.84
C PHE A 171 -5.01 7.89 -3.77
N LEU A 172 -4.41 8.97 -4.26
CA LEU A 172 -5.14 10.03 -4.95
C LEU A 172 -4.96 9.98 -6.48
N GLU A 173 -3.79 9.55 -6.98
CA GLU A 173 -3.46 9.61 -8.41
C GLU A 173 -2.68 8.37 -8.85
N ASN A 174 -3.42 7.29 -9.09
CA ASN A 174 -2.92 5.98 -9.52
C ASN A 174 -3.70 5.46 -10.75
N CYS A 175 -3.40 4.26 -11.21
CA CYS A 175 -4.07 3.65 -12.35
C CYS A 175 -5.60 3.60 -12.21
N SER A 176 -6.10 3.30 -11.01
CA SER A 176 -7.52 3.19 -10.71
C SER A 176 -8.19 4.55 -10.59
N THR A 177 -7.59 5.50 -9.85
CA THR A 177 -8.19 6.83 -9.70
C THR A 177 -8.20 7.61 -11.02
N ARG A 178 -7.17 7.46 -11.87
CA ARG A 178 -7.19 8.07 -13.21
C ARG A 178 -8.31 7.51 -14.07
N VAL A 179 -8.48 6.19 -14.10
CA VAL A 179 -9.60 5.56 -14.83
C VAL A 179 -10.95 5.99 -14.27
N ARG A 180 -11.11 5.97 -12.93
CA ARG A 180 -12.30 6.49 -12.24
C ARG A 180 -12.63 7.91 -12.68
N ASP A 181 -11.64 8.80 -12.69
CA ASP A 181 -11.84 10.21 -12.98
C ASP A 181 -12.13 10.46 -14.48
N PHE A 182 -11.56 9.66 -15.39
CA PHE A 182 -11.95 9.68 -16.80
C PHE A 182 -13.41 9.25 -16.99
N LEU A 183 -13.81 8.17 -16.34
CA LEU A 183 -15.19 7.68 -16.40
C LEU A 183 -16.16 8.70 -15.80
N ASP A 184 -15.89 9.22 -14.61
CA ASP A 184 -16.76 10.17 -13.92
C ASP A 184 -16.97 11.45 -14.73
N ARG A 185 -15.92 11.96 -15.38
CA ARG A 185 -16.05 13.09 -16.31
C ARG A 185 -16.92 12.75 -17.51
N ALA A 186 -16.72 11.57 -18.12
CA ALA A 186 -17.49 11.14 -19.29
C ALA A 186 -18.99 11.01 -18.99
N VAL A 187 -19.36 10.65 -17.77
CA VAL A 187 -20.77 10.51 -17.33
C VAL A 187 -21.24 11.67 -16.45
N GLY A 188 -20.64 12.85 -16.61
CA GLY A 188 -21.12 14.09 -15.98
C GLY A 188 -21.13 14.12 -14.44
N GLY A 189 -20.25 13.35 -13.78
CA GLY A 189 -20.15 13.29 -12.32
C GLY A 189 -21.08 12.29 -11.65
N ALA A 190 -21.74 11.41 -12.42
CA ALA A 190 -22.69 10.44 -11.89
C ALA A 190 -22.04 9.43 -10.91
N ILE A 191 -20.79 9.05 -11.13
CA ILE A 191 -20.09 8.11 -10.24
C ILE A 191 -19.85 8.78 -8.88
N ARG A 192 -19.30 9.99 -8.87
CA ARG A 192 -18.99 10.71 -7.64
C ARG A 192 -20.23 11.04 -6.83
N SER A 193 -21.27 11.57 -7.48
CA SER A 193 -22.52 11.95 -6.80
C SER A 193 -23.22 10.78 -6.08
N GLN A 194 -23.01 9.55 -6.54
CA GLN A 194 -23.57 8.33 -5.94
C GLN A 194 -22.59 7.58 -5.01
N SER A 195 -21.37 8.09 -4.80
CA SER A 195 -20.33 7.39 -4.04
C SER A 195 -19.59 8.25 -3.00
N ASP A 196 -19.96 9.51 -2.82
CA ASP A 196 -19.25 10.42 -1.89
C ASP A 196 -19.61 10.20 -0.40
N ALA A 197 -20.61 9.37 -0.11
CA ALA A 197 -20.96 9.02 1.27
C ALA A 197 -19.80 8.31 1.98
N PRO A 198 -19.48 8.68 3.24
CA PRO A 198 -18.46 8.00 4.05
C PRO A 198 -18.76 6.50 4.21
N SER A 199 -17.72 5.66 4.09
CA SER A 199 -17.74 4.27 4.51
C SER A 199 -17.22 4.11 5.95
N ASP A 200 -17.27 2.89 6.45
CA ASP A 200 -16.69 2.47 7.73
C ASP A 200 -15.20 2.07 7.62
N THR A 201 -14.60 2.21 6.43
CA THR A 201 -13.20 1.83 6.17
C THR A 201 -12.29 3.04 6.07
N THR A 202 -10.98 2.81 6.20
CA THR A 202 -9.93 3.83 6.10
C THR A 202 -8.90 3.44 5.05
N TRP A 203 -8.00 4.36 4.70
CA TRP A 203 -6.87 4.03 3.83
C TRP A 203 -6.00 2.90 4.41
N ARG A 204 -5.70 2.95 5.72
CA ARG A 204 -4.91 1.93 6.43
C ARG A 204 -5.61 0.58 6.42
N PHE A 205 -6.93 0.56 6.62
CA PHE A 205 -7.72 -0.67 6.55
C PHE A 205 -7.47 -1.41 5.22
N HIS A 206 -7.53 -0.68 4.11
CA HIS A 206 -7.28 -1.23 2.79
C HIS A 206 -5.81 -1.59 2.56
N VAL A 207 -4.86 -0.76 3.00
CA VAL A 207 -3.42 -1.10 2.92
C VAL A 207 -3.13 -2.42 3.63
N ARG A 208 -3.64 -2.61 4.86
CA ARG A 208 -3.42 -3.83 5.65
C ARG A 208 -4.00 -5.06 4.98
N ARG A 209 -5.27 -5.02 4.52
CA ARG A 209 -5.94 -6.21 3.97
C ARG A 209 -5.33 -6.68 2.64
N TYR A 210 -4.83 -5.76 1.81
CA TYR A 210 -4.23 -6.12 0.51
C TYR A 210 -2.76 -6.54 0.62
N THR A 211 -2.07 -6.15 1.69
CA THR A 211 -0.67 -6.51 1.92
C THR A 211 -0.50 -7.74 2.81
N GLU A 212 -1.59 -8.25 3.37
CA GLU A 212 -1.63 -9.42 4.26
C GLU A 212 -0.85 -10.64 3.72
N PRO A 213 -0.92 -11.00 2.41
CA PRO A 213 -0.15 -12.13 1.89
C PRO A 213 1.38 -11.94 1.94
N ASN A 214 1.86 -10.71 2.14
CA ASN A 214 3.28 -10.37 2.20
C ASN A 214 3.59 -9.66 3.52
N ALA A 215 4.11 -10.40 4.50
CA ALA A 215 4.38 -9.88 5.85
C ALA A 215 5.33 -8.67 5.87
N LEU A 216 6.29 -8.59 4.94
CA LEU A 216 7.19 -7.43 4.83
C LEU A 216 6.46 -6.20 4.28
N ALA A 217 5.65 -6.36 3.24
CA ALA A 217 4.83 -5.28 2.71
C ALA A 217 3.81 -4.80 3.75
N TYR A 218 3.15 -5.73 4.45
CA TYR A 218 2.24 -5.44 5.55
C TYR A 218 2.96 -4.63 6.63
N GLY A 219 4.05 -5.15 7.17
CA GLY A 219 4.81 -4.47 8.22
C GLY A 219 5.35 -3.10 7.75
N GLY A 220 5.98 -3.05 6.58
CA GLY A 220 6.56 -1.82 6.05
C GLY A 220 5.51 -0.73 5.83
N LEU A 221 4.44 -1.02 5.10
CA LEU A 221 3.41 -0.03 4.79
C LEU A 221 2.58 0.32 6.03
N HIS A 222 2.26 -0.66 6.90
CA HIS A 222 1.59 -0.37 8.17
C HIS A 222 2.45 0.52 9.10
N PHE A 223 3.78 0.35 9.09
CA PHE A 223 4.69 1.23 9.82
C PHE A 223 4.73 2.64 9.24
N LEU A 224 4.73 2.77 7.90
CA LEU A 224 4.89 4.03 7.17
C LEU A 224 3.64 4.90 7.11
N VAL A 225 2.47 4.30 6.92
CA VAL A 225 1.21 5.04 6.91
C VAL A 225 1.03 5.69 8.28
N GLY A 226 0.78 7.00 8.28
CA GLY A 226 0.58 7.81 9.48
C GLY A 226 -0.91 7.97 9.79
N ARG A 227 -1.22 8.91 10.68
CA ARG A 227 -2.60 9.17 11.09
C ARG A 227 -3.56 9.55 9.95
N PRO A 228 -3.15 10.28 8.89
CA PRO A 228 -4.06 10.56 7.77
C PRO A 228 -4.58 9.28 7.09
N GLY A 229 -3.88 8.15 7.23
CA GLY A 229 -4.38 6.87 6.75
C GLY A 229 -5.51 6.26 7.59
N ASP A 230 -5.77 6.80 8.78
CA ASP A 230 -6.83 6.33 9.70
C ASP A 230 -8.12 7.14 9.59
N THR A 231 -8.20 8.07 8.64
CA THR A 231 -9.43 8.80 8.36
C THR A 231 -10.42 7.90 7.61
N PRO A 232 -11.72 7.91 7.97
CA PRO A 232 -12.75 7.26 7.18
C PRO A 232 -12.78 7.79 5.76
N ILE A 233 -12.99 6.91 4.78
CA ILE A 233 -13.01 7.24 3.36
C ILE A 233 -14.38 7.00 2.75
N SER A 234 -14.76 7.70 1.68
CA SER A 234 -16.01 7.45 0.97
C SER A 234 -15.89 6.27 -0.01
N LYS A 235 -17.03 5.76 -0.52
CA LYS A 235 -17.01 4.75 -1.60
C LYS A 235 -16.21 5.26 -2.82
N TRP A 236 -16.31 6.54 -3.15
CA TRP A 236 -15.49 7.21 -4.18
C TRP A 236 -13.99 7.04 -3.91
N ASN A 237 -13.57 7.25 -2.66
CA ASN A 237 -12.18 7.12 -2.28
C ASN A 237 -11.71 5.66 -2.29
N THR A 238 -12.57 4.68 -1.97
CA THR A 238 -12.21 3.24 -2.08
C THR A 238 -11.84 2.81 -3.49
N MET A 239 -12.30 3.54 -4.52
CA MET A 239 -11.99 3.29 -5.93
C MET A 239 -10.53 3.59 -6.31
N PHE A 240 -9.69 4.01 -5.36
CA PHE A 240 -8.22 3.96 -5.53
C PHE A 240 -7.71 2.52 -5.72
N LEU A 241 -8.50 1.53 -5.29
CA LEU A 241 -8.27 0.12 -5.53
C LEU A 241 -8.98 -0.31 -6.81
N PRO A 242 -8.31 -1.07 -7.71
CA PRO A 242 -8.93 -1.62 -8.91
C PRO A 242 -10.22 -2.42 -8.65
N LEU A 243 -10.24 -3.31 -7.65
CA LEU A 243 -11.48 -4.00 -7.26
C LEU A 243 -12.51 -3.05 -6.63
N GLY A 244 -12.04 -2.03 -5.89
CA GLY A 244 -12.93 -0.99 -5.36
C GLY A 244 -13.59 -0.16 -6.46
N LEU A 245 -12.91 0.07 -7.58
CA LEU A 245 -13.48 0.70 -8.76
C LEU A 245 -14.49 -0.21 -9.46
N HIS A 246 -14.13 -1.47 -9.71
CA HIS A 246 -15.02 -2.48 -10.29
C HIS A 246 -16.36 -2.57 -9.54
N ASP A 247 -16.29 -2.78 -8.23
CA ASP A 247 -17.47 -2.88 -7.37
C ASP A 247 -18.14 -1.50 -7.22
N GLY A 248 -17.33 -0.44 -7.22
CA GLY A 248 -17.74 0.94 -7.06
C GLY A 248 -18.73 1.41 -8.11
N ILE A 249 -18.50 1.04 -9.37
CA ILE A 249 -19.32 1.47 -10.52
C ILE A 249 -20.46 0.53 -10.86
N THR A 250 -20.49 -0.68 -10.29
CA THR A 250 -21.44 -1.75 -10.65
C THR A 250 -22.90 -1.28 -10.51
N ASP A 251 -23.22 -0.56 -9.44
CA ASP A 251 -24.57 -0.10 -9.14
C ASP A 251 -24.83 1.37 -9.53
N VAL A 252 -23.88 2.02 -10.23
CA VAL A 252 -24.05 3.41 -10.65
C VAL A 252 -25.10 3.48 -11.74
N THR A 253 -26.04 4.41 -11.60
CA THR A 253 -27.02 4.74 -12.64
C THR A 253 -26.73 6.09 -13.25
N VAL A 254 -26.87 6.23 -14.56
CA VAL A 254 -26.64 7.47 -15.30
C VAL A 254 -27.94 7.88 -15.99
N GLU A 255 -28.24 9.16 -15.94
CA GLU A 255 -29.33 9.76 -16.70
C GLU A 255 -28.85 9.99 -18.14
N ARG A 256 -29.53 9.38 -19.10
CA ARG A 256 -29.18 9.42 -20.52
C ARG A 256 -29.77 10.65 -21.20
N ALA A 257 -29.31 10.95 -22.40
CA ALA A 257 -29.84 12.06 -23.20
C ALA A 257 -31.36 11.95 -23.47
N ASP A 258 -31.93 10.75 -23.43
CA ASP A 258 -33.37 10.49 -23.57
C ASP A 258 -34.17 10.66 -22.25
N GLY A 259 -33.51 11.06 -21.16
CA GLY A 259 -34.07 11.21 -19.81
C GLY A 259 -34.26 9.90 -19.05
N SER A 260 -33.90 8.75 -19.63
CA SER A 260 -33.96 7.46 -18.94
C SER A 260 -32.79 7.31 -17.96
N LYS A 261 -33.02 6.60 -16.85
CA LYS A 261 -31.95 6.19 -15.92
C LYS A 261 -31.55 4.77 -16.23
N ARG A 262 -30.32 4.59 -16.71
CA ARG A 262 -29.78 3.27 -17.07
C ARG A 262 -28.54 2.94 -16.21
N PRO A 263 -28.27 1.66 -15.90
CA PRO A 263 -27.02 1.27 -15.25
C PRO A 263 -25.81 1.65 -16.10
N LEU A 264 -24.74 2.15 -15.47
CA LEU A 264 -23.47 2.43 -16.15
C LEU A 264 -22.81 1.15 -16.66
N VAL A 265 -22.90 0.06 -15.90
CA VAL A 265 -22.37 -1.25 -16.29
C VAL A 265 -23.46 -2.02 -17.02
N ARG A 266 -23.30 -2.18 -18.34
CA ARG A 266 -24.23 -2.95 -19.19
C ARG A 266 -24.13 -4.45 -18.92
N ALA A 267 -22.90 -4.96 -18.86
CA ALA A 267 -22.64 -6.38 -18.69
C ALA A 267 -21.29 -6.60 -18.01
N SER A 268 -21.21 -7.63 -17.18
CA SER A 268 -19.96 -8.06 -16.53
C SER A 268 -19.58 -9.47 -16.97
N ARG A 269 -18.30 -9.69 -17.26
CA ARG A 269 -17.74 -10.98 -17.65
C ARG A 269 -16.46 -11.28 -16.89
N HIS A 270 -16.30 -12.52 -16.44
CA HIS A 270 -15.05 -13.03 -15.89
C HIS A 270 -14.26 -13.65 -17.04
N ILE A 271 -13.27 -12.91 -17.58
CA ILE A 271 -12.52 -13.31 -18.77
C ILE A 271 -11.49 -14.39 -18.42
N LEU A 272 -10.73 -14.20 -17.33
CA LEU A 272 -9.75 -15.16 -16.86
C LEU A 272 -10.07 -15.56 -15.43
N HIS A 273 -10.23 -16.86 -15.22
CA HIS A 273 -10.29 -17.46 -13.88
C HIS A 273 -8.88 -17.85 -13.43
N ALA A 274 -8.60 -17.61 -12.16
CA ALA A 274 -7.34 -17.95 -11.53
C ALA A 274 -7.57 -18.72 -10.23
N ASP A 275 -6.54 -19.45 -9.81
CA ASP A 275 -6.52 -20.17 -8.53
C ASP A 275 -5.91 -19.27 -7.44
N ARG A 276 -6.52 -18.10 -7.21
CA ARG A 276 -6.09 -17.16 -6.16
C ARG A 276 -7.28 -16.73 -5.32
N ALA A 277 -7.08 -16.67 -4.01
CA ALA A 277 -8.08 -16.10 -3.13
C ALA A 277 -8.21 -14.58 -3.40
N PRO A 278 -9.43 -14.02 -3.34
CA PRO A 278 -9.60 -12.58 -3.30
C PRO A 278 -8.97 -12.00 -2.02
N PRO A 279 -8.64 -10.70 -1.99
CA PRO A 279 -8.25 -10.03 -0.76
C PRO A 279 -9.30 -10.24 0.33
N PRO A 280 -8.90 -10.41 1.59
CA PRO A 280 -9.83 -10.58 2.68
C PRO A 280 -10.71 -9.33 2.82
N GLY A 281 -11.97 -9.54 3.25
CA GLY A 281 -12.94 -8.46 3.42
C GLY A 281 -12.47 -7.40 4.43
N ALA A 282 -11.76 -7.84 5.47
CA ALA A 282 -11.14 -7.02 6.50
C ALA A 282 -9.71 -7.49 6.78
N PRO A 283 -8.81 -6.61 7.25
CA PRO A 283 -7.44 -7.01 7.59
C PRO A 283 -7.42 -7.95 8.79
N VAL A 284 -6.59 -8.99 8.73
CA VAL A 284 -6.33 -9.82 9.91
C VAL A 284 -5.60 -8.99 10.98
N PRO A 285 -6.07 -9.01 12.25
CA PRO A 285 -5.38 -8.34 13.34
C PRO A 285 -4.18 -9.17 13.80
N PHE A 286 -2.97 -8.81 13.39
CA PHE A 286 -1.74 -9.52 13.77
C PHE A 286 -1.21 -9.13 15.16
N HIS A 287 -2.04 -8.50 16.00
CA HIS A 287 -1.68 -8.06 17.36
C HIS A 287 -1.00 -9.16 18.18
N ALA A 288 -1.50 -10.40 18.14
CA ALA A 288 -0.92 -11.52 18.88
C ALA A 288 0.49 -11.87 18.39
N VAL A 289 0.71 -11.87 17.06
CA VAL A 289 2.02 -12.16 16.45
C VAL A 289 3.02 -11.07 16.84
N PHE A 290 2.65 -9.80 16.69
CA PHE A 290 3.51 -8.68 17.07
C PHE A 290 3.80 -8.65 18.58
N ALA A 291 2.82 -8.99 19.42
CA ALA A 291 3.00 -9.11 20.86
C ALA A 291 3.96 -10.25 21.22
N ILE A 292 3.78 -11.45 20.65
CA ILE A 292 4.69 -12.59 20.88
C ILE A 292 6.12 -12.23 20.49
N LEU A 293 6.32 -11.60 19.34
CA LEU A 293 7.63 -11.14 18.89
C LEU A 293 8.21 -10.07 19.82
N GLY A 294 7.44 -9.05 20.18
CA GLY A 294 7.88 -7.94 21.03
C GLY A 294 8.22 -8.38 22.46
N PHE A 295 7.30 -9.07 23.12
CA PHE A 295 7.50 -9.59 24.47
C PHE A 295 8.55 -10.71 24.50
N GLY A 296 8.61 -11.56 23.46
CA GLY A 296 9.67 -12.57 23.31
C GLY A 296 11.06 -11.94 23.22
N TRP A 297 11.21 -10.91 22.38
CA TRP A 297 12.46 -10.18 22.25
C TRP A 297 12.85 -9.45 23.55
N ALA A 298 11.88 -8.82 24.22
CA ALA A 298 12.07 -8.22 25.53
C ALA A 298 12.48 -9.23 26.61
N ALA A 299 11.86 -10.42 26.64
CA ALA A 299 12.20 -11.49 27.57
C ALA A 299 13.65 -11.97 27.36
N LEU A 300 14.08 -12.17 26.10
CA LEU A 300 15.46 -12.51 25.78
C LEU A 300 16.44 -11.43 26.26
N MET A 301 16.15 -10.15 26.01
CA MET A 301 16.96 -9.05 26.53
C MET A 301 16.98 -9.05 28.07
N ALA A 302 15.87 -9.35 28.73
CA ALA A 302 15.78 -9.38 30.18
C ALA A 302 16.60 -10.51 30.81
N LEU A 303 16.68 -11.68 30.15
CA LEU A 303 17.60 -12.76 30.52
C LEU A 303 19.05 -12.29 30.41
N GLY A 304 19.40 -11.60 29.32
CA GLY A 304 20.72 -10.97 29.14
C GLY A 304 21.08 -9.98 30.26
N VAL A 305 20.12 -9.19 30.73
CA VAL A 305 20.31 -8.26 31.87
C VAL A 305 20.54 -9.00 33.19
N ARG A 306 19.84 -10.12 33.42
CA ARG A 306 20.03 -10.95 34.61
C ARG A 306 21.37 -11.66 34.60
N GLY A 307 21.77 -12.21 33.45
CA GLY A 307 23.02 -12.95 33.27
C GLY A 307 24.27 -12.10 33.01
N ARG A 308 24.17 -10.77 33.03
CA ARG A 308 25.25 -9.84 32.57
C ARG A 308 26.61 -9.96 33.29
N SER A 309 26.66 -10.64 34.44
CA SER A 309 27.92 -11.02 35.10
C SER A 309 28.75 -11.95 34.19
N HIS A 310 28.09 -12.85 33.46
CA HIS A 310 28.71 -13.73 32.50
C HIS A 310 28.97 -13.01 31.17
N ARG A 311 30.16 -13.22 30.58
CA ARG A 311 30.60 -12.53 29.35
C ARG A 311 29.66 -12.79 28.17
N PHE A 312 29.15 -14.01 28.04
CA PHE A 312 28.20 -14.39 26.99
C PHE A 312 26.93 -13.53 27.04
N TRP A 313 26.23 -13.52 28.18
CA TRP A 313 24.96 -12.81 28.35
C TRP A 313 25.12 -11.29 28.21
N ARG A 314 26.26 -10.75 28.64
CA ARG A 314 26.61 -9.34 28.42
C ARG A 314 26.74 -9.02 26.93
N ARG A 315 27.48 -9.84 26.16
CA ARG A 315 27.62 -9.69 24.71
C ARG A 315 26.29 -9.89 23.99
N PHE A 316 25.51 -10.88 24.40
CA PHE A 316 24.17 -11.15 23.86
C PHE A 316 23.24 -9.94 24.01
N LEU A 317 23.15 -9.36 25.21
CA LEU A 317 22.37 -8.15 25.44
C LEU A 317 22.87 -6.97 24.61
N GLN A 318 24.20 -6.82 24.48
CA GLN A 318 24.80 -5.75 23.69
C GLN A 318 24.43 -5.85 22.21
N VAL A 319 24.56 -7.04 21.61
CA VAL A 319 24.21 -7.27 20.19
C VAL A 319 22.71 -7.08 19.99
N THR A 320 21.89 -7.72 20.82
CA THR A 320 20.44 -7.69 20.72
C THR A 320 19.89 -6.27 20.87
N GLY A 321 20.37 -5.53 21.88
CA GLY A 321 19.99 -4.13 22.07
C GLY A 321 20.54 -3.19 20.98
N ALA A 322 21.72 -3.49 20.41
CA ALA A 322 22.25 -2.75 19.27
C ALA A 322 21.40 -2.97 18.01
N VAL A 323 20.98 -4.21 17.72
CA VAL A 323 20.04 -4.49 16.62
C VAL A 323 18.73 -3.75 16.85
N PHE A 324 18.16 -3.82 18.06
CA PHE A 324 16.93 -3.11 18.41
C PHE A 324 17.02 -1.59 18.15
N TYR A 325 18.02 -0.91 18.72
CA TYR A 325 18.18 0.53 18.50
C TYR A 325 18.62 0.88 17.08
N GLY A 326 19.33 0.00 16.37
CA GLY A 326 19.68 0.18 14.97
C GLY A 326 18.43 0.21 14.09
N VAL A 327 17.54 -0.77 14.25
CA VAL A 327 16.26 -0.82 13.54
C VAL A 327 15.39 0.39 13.89
N ALA A 328 15.24 0.72 15.17
CA ALA A 328 14.48 1.89 15.61
C ALA A 328 15.06 3.21 15.08
N ALA A 329 16.39 3.32 14.98
CA ALA A 329 17.06 4.51 14.46
C ALA A 329 16.87 4.67 12.95
N ILE A 330 17.00 3.59 12.18
CA ILE A 330 16.78 3.60 10.73
C ILE A 330 15.31 3.90 10.42
N GLY A 331 14.37 3.20 11.09
CA GLY A 331 12.94 3.46 10.93
C GLY A 331 12.58 4.90 11.31
N GLY A 332 13.13 5.42 12.40
CA GLY A 332 12.92 6.81 12.81
C GLY A 332 13.52 7.82 11.84
N LEU A 333 14.72 7.56 11.30
CA LEU A 333 15.34 8.40 10.29
C LEU A 333 14.47 8.45 9.02
N LEU A 334 13.95 7.30 8.58
CA LEU A 334 13.03 7.21 7.45
C LEU A 334 11.75 8.02 7.70
N LEU A 335 11.09 7.83 8.84
CA LEU A 335 9.89 8.60 9.20
C LEU A 335 10.18 10.10 9.29
N THR A 336 11.35 10.48 9.82
CA THR A 336 11.75 11.89 9.90
C THR A 336 11.97 12.49 8.52
N PHE A 337 12.60 11.75 7.61
CA PHE A 337 12.78 12.19 6.22
C PHE A 337 11.44 12.37 5.53
N ILE A 338 10.50 11.44 5.71
CA ILE A 338 9.16 11.49 5.12
C ILE A 338 8.38 12.74 5.53
N LEU A 339 8.60 13.30 6.73
CA LEU A 339 7.99 14.59 7.13
C LEU A 339 8.40 15.76 6.23
N LEU A 340 9.48 15.61 5.46
CA LEU A 340 10.01 16.62 4.53
C LEU A 340 9.60 16.33 3.07
N THR A 341 8.61 15.47 2.85
CA THR A 341 8.24 14.94 1.53
C THR A 341 6.74 15.08 1.30
N ASP A 342 6.31 14.91 0.06
CA ASP A 342 4.90 15.04 -0.35
C ASP A 342 4.02 13.82 0.01
N HIS A 343 4.55 12.84 0.78
CA HIS A 343 3.80 11.68 1.25
C HIS A 343 2.82 12.03 2.37
N TRP A 344 1.77 12.79 2.04
CA TRP A 344 0.77 13.27 2.99
C TRP A 344 0.19 12.14 3.87
N ALA A 345 -0.05 10.96 3.30
CA ALA A 345 -0.62 9.82 4.01
C ALA A 345 0.31 9.23 5.09
N MET A 346 1.59 9.55 5.04
CA MET A 346 2.62 9.10 5.99
C MET A 346 2.95 10.17 7.04
N HIS A 347 2.36 11.37 6.96
CA HIS A 347 2.57 12.44 7.93
C HIS A 347 1.91 12.12 9.28
N TRP A 348 2.30 12.86 10.32
CA TRP A 348 1.77 12.67 11.69
C TRP A 348 1.91 11.23 12.21
N ASN A 349 2.98 10.54 11.77
CA ASN A 349 3.18 9.14 12.11
C ASN A 349 3.69 8.96 13.55
N GLN A 350 2.84 8.37 14.39
CA GLN A 350 3.06 8.21 15.82
C GLN A 350 4.10 7.14 16.14
N ASN A 351 4.43 6.29 15.17
CA ASN A 351 5.55 5.36 15.30
C ASN A 351 6.89 6.08 15.52
N LEU A 352 6.99 7.38 15.23
CA LEU A 352 8.18 8.18 15.52
C LEU A 352 8.53 8.25 17.03
N ALA A 353 7.55 8.04 17.92
CA ALA A 353 7.80 7.95 19.36
C ALA A 353 8.49 6.61 19.73
N LEU A 354 8.18 5.54 19.00
CA LEU A 354 8.74 4.19 19.18
C LEU A 354 10.07 4.02 18.43
N ALA A 355 10.20 4.64 17.26
CA ALA A 355 11.34 4.59 16.37
C ALA A 355 11.73 6.02 16.00
N ASN A 356 12.81 6.53 16.59
CA ASN A 356 13.26 7.91 16.45
C ASN A 356 14.72 7.94 15.99
N PRO A 357 15.16 8.89 15.13
CA PRO A 357 16.58 9.00 14.74
C PRO A 357 17.54 9.12 15.94
N PHE A 358 17.11 9.67 17.07
CA PHE A 358 17.90 9.71 18.31
C PHE A 358 18.22 8.33 18.89
N ALA A 359 17.55 7.25 18.45
CA ALA A 359 17.94 5.88 18.78
C ALA A 359 19.38 5.55 18.32
N PHE A 360 19.99 6.29 17.37
CA PHE A 360 21.43 6.18 17.08
C PHE A 360 22.31 6.45 18.30
N ILE A 361 21.91 7.38 19.18
CA ILE A 361 22.61 7.65 20.44
C ILE A 361 22.43 6.47 21.41
N GLY A 362 21.25 5.86 21.44
CA GLY A 362 20.98 4.63 22.19
C GLY A 362 21.83 3.46 21.71
N LEU A 363 21.92 3.24 20.40
CA LEU A 363 22.78 2.26 19.75
C LEU A 363 24.24 2.46 20.14
N PHE A 364 24.76 3.67 19.99
CA PHE A 364 26.13 4.01 20.36
C PHE A 364 26.40 3.81 21.85
N GLY A 365 25.43 4.20 22.71
CA GLY A 365 25.48 3.97 24.14
C GLY A 365 25.56 2.48 24.51
N ILE A 366 24.85 1.61 23.79
CA ILE A 366 24.96 0.15 23.96
C ILE A 366 26.32 -0.36 23.49
N LEU A 367 26.78 0.04 22.30
CA LEU A 367 28.06 -0.41 21.74
C LEU A 367 29.25 0.02 22.60
N ARG A 368 29.21 1.21 23.21
CA ARG A 368 30.28 1.73 24.10
C ARG A 368 30.04 1.47 25.58
N GLY A 369 28.90 0.88 25.94
CA GLY A 369 28.52 0.65 27.34
C GLY A 369 28.34 1.94 28.16
N SER A 370 27.99 3.07 27.53
CA SER A 370 27.84 4.40 28.13
C SER A 370 26.39 4.93 28.02
N LEU A 371 26.15 6.18 28.44
CA LEU A 371 24.86 6.90 28.27
C LEU A 371 23.58 6.21 28.80
N PRO A 372 23.55 5.69 30.05
CA PRO A 372 22.35 5.06 30.60
C PRO A 372 21.15 6.01 30.72
N ARG A 373 21.37 7.30 30.98
CA ARG A 373 20.31 8.31 31.08
C ARG A 373 19.55 8.49 29.77
N PHE A 374 20.25 8.48 28.65
CA PHE A 374 19.63 8.66 27.33
C PHE A 374 18.71 7.49 26.97
N ARG A 375 19.08 6.26 27.35
CA ARG A 375 18.19 5.09 27.18
C ARG A 375 16.90 5.23 27.98
N MET A 376 16.96 5.79 29.20
CA MET A 376 15.76 6.06 29.98
C MET A 376 14.87 7.13 29.32
N VAL A 377 15.47 8.17 28.73
CA VAL A 377 14.74 9.20 27.98
C VAL A 377 14.04 8.60 26.75
N LEU A 378 14.75 7.80 25.95
CA LEU A 378 14.14 7.12 24.79
C LEU A 378 12.95 6.24 25.20
N SER A 379 13.08 5.50 26.30
CA SER A 379 11.97 4.67 26.80
C SER A 379 10.83 5.50 27.36
N ALA A 380 11.10 6.64 28.00
CA ALA A 380 10.06 7.55 28.45
C ALA A 380 9.30 8.17 27.27
N VAL A 381 10.00 8.58 26.20
CA VAL A 381 9.38 9.06 24.96
C VAL A 381 8.51 7.98 24.33
N ALA A 382 9.02 6.74 24.22
CA ALA A 382 8.24 5.62 23.69
C ALA A 382 6.99 5.33 24.53
N ALA A 383 7.11 5.32 25.86
CA ALA A 383 6.00 5.03 26.78
C ALA A 383 4.95 6.15 26.81
N LEU A 384 5.39 7.40 26.97
CA LEU A 384 4.50 8.57 26.98
C LEU A 384 3.83 8.77 25.62
N GLY A 385 4.58 8.58 24.53
CA GLY A 385 4.02 8.57 23.19
C GLY A 385 2.95 7.50 23.05
N SER A 386 3.27 6.24 23.36
CA SER A 386 2.28 5.15 23.29
C SER A 386 1.04 5.44 24.13
N ALA A 387 1.19 5.98 25.35
CA ALA A 387 0.06 6.29 26.23
C ALA A 387 -0.80 7.45 25.70
N PHE A 388 -0.17 8.55 25.26
CA PHE A 388 -0.86 9.71 24.70
C PHE A 388 -1.65 9.35 23.44
N TRP A 389 -1.06 8.51 22.61
CA TRP A 389 -1.60 8.14 21.31
C TRP A 389 -2.61 6.99 21.36
N LEU A 390 -2.56 6.09 22.35
CA LEU A 390 -3.60 5.07 22.53
C LEU A 390 -4.90 5.63 23.14
N LEU A 391 -4.80 6.72 23.92
CA LEU A 391 -5.91 7.24 24.72
C LEU A 391 -6.43 8.60 24.22
N GLY A 392 -5.73 9.22 23.26
CA GLY A 392 -6.06 10.54 22.76
C GLY A 392 -7.04 10.53 21.58
N PRO A 393 -7.76 11.64 21.33
CA PRO A 393 -8.63 11.80 20.16
C PRO A 393 -7.87 11.79 18.83
N LEU A 394 -6.53 11.80 18.91
CA LEU A 394 -5.65 11.79 17.77
C LEU A 394 -4.99 10.44 17.53
N ALA A 395 -5.51 9.35 18.09
CA ALA A 395 -4.93 8.01 17.98
C ALA A 395 -4.70 7.56 16.53
N GLN A 396 -3.51 6.97 16.28
CA GLN A 396 -3.20 6.19 15.08
C GLN A 396 -3.46 4.71 15.39
N ASP A 397 -3.96 3.94 14.41
CA ASP A 397 -4.04 2.48 14.53
C ASP A 397 -2.64 1.87 14.35
N ASN A 398 -1.87 1.82 15.44
CA ASN A 398 -0.50 1.31 15.48
C ASN A 398 -0.19 0.40 16.68
N LEU A 399 -1.23 -0.21 17.28
CA LEU A 399 -1.08 -1.08 18.45
C LEU A 399 -0.06 -2.20 18.21
N GLU A 400 -0.02 -2.76 17.00
CA GLU A 400 0.96 -3.78 16.58
C GLU A 400 2.40 -3.30 16.78
N TRP A 401 2.72 -2.08 16.39
CA TRP A 401 4.05 -1.49 16.58
C TRP A 401 4.36 -1.18 18.03
N ILE A 402 3.36 -0.74 18.80
CA ILE A 402 3.51 -0.48 20.24
C ILE A 402 3.90 -1.78 20.95
N VAL A 403 3.14 -2.88 20.74
CA VAL A 403 3.42 -4.15 21.42
C VAL A 403 4.72 -4.80 20.93
N LEU A 404 5.16 -4.50 19.71
CA LEU A 404 6.45 -4.98 19.18
C LEU A 404 7.66 -4.23 19.77
N LEU A 405 7.60 -2.89 19.84
CA LEU A 405 8.77 -2.06 20.14
C LEU A 405 8.84 -1.59 21.60
N LEU A 406 7.72 -1.23 22.22
CA LEU A 406 7.71 -0.66 23.56
C LEU A 406 8.33 -1.60 24.62
N PRO A 407 8.06 -2.92 24.64
CA PRO A 407 8.68 -3.82 25.61
C PRO A 407 10.22 -3.81 25.55
N GLY A 408 10.79 -3.74 24.34
CA GLY A 408 12.24 -3.67 24.15
C GLY A 408 12.86 -2.41 24.76
N HIS A 409 12.22 -1.25 24.54
CA HIS A 409 12.61 0.01 25.17
C HIS A 409 12.64 -0.12 26.70
N LEU A 410 11.56 -0.62 27.30
CA LEU A 410 11.43 -0.76 28.76
C LEU A 410 12.53 -1.65 29.35
N VAL A 411 12.87 -2.77 28.71
CA VAL A 411 13.95 -3.65 29.18
C VAL A 411 15.32 -2.98 29.09
N LEU A 412 15.58 -2.19 28.04
CA LEU A 412 16.85 -1.47 27.90
C LEU A 412 16.98 -0.31 28.90
N ALA A 413 15.89 0.36 29.27
CA ALA A 413 15.86 1.30 30.38
C ALA A 413 16.10 0.61 31.73
N TRP A 414 15.46 -0.54 31.97
CA TRP A 414 15.70 -1.35 33.18
C TRP A 414 17.17 -1.76 33.31
N ALA A 415 17.79 -2.20 32.22
CA ALA A 415 19.22 -2.51 32.15
C ALA A 415 20.09 -1.31 32.53
N ALA A 416 19.73 -0.11 32.04
CA ALA A 416 20.42 1.14 32.33
C ALA A 416 20.34 1.51 33.82
N ARG A 417 19.15 1.42 34.42
CA ARG A 417 18.92 1.72 35.84
C ARG A 417 19.68 0.77 36.76
N ARG A 418 19.66 -0.54 36.48
CA ARG A 418 20.42 -1.54 37.27
C ARG A 418 21.93 -1.27 37.26
N LYS A 419 22.49 -0.82 36.13
CA LYS A 419 23.92 -0.47 36.05
C LYS A 419 24.27 0.78 36.86
N ALA A 420 23.37 1.76 36.90
CA ALA A 420 23.57 2.99 37.68
C ALA A 420 23.59 2.70 39.19
N LEU A 421 22.65 1.89 39.67
CA LEU A 421 22.58 1.50 41.09
C LEU A 421 23.82 0.72 41.54
N THR A 422 24.32 -0.23 40.74
CA THR A 422 25.53 -0.99 41.09
C THR A 422 26.81 -0.14 41.15
N ARG A 423 26.84 1.04 40.50
CA ARG A 423 27.98 1.97 40.55
C ARG A 423 27.92 2.93 41.73
N GLN A 424 26.76 3.10 42.36
CA GLN A 424 26.59 3.93 43.55
C GLN A 424 26.84 3.14 44.85
N SER A 425 26.73 1.81 44.78
CA SER A 425 26.97 0.89 45.91
C SER A 425 28.40 0.34 45.97
N SER A 426 29.27 0.73 45.03
CA SER A 426 30.69 0.37 44.92
C SER A 426 31.53 1.62 45.02
#